data_AF-A0A8A4ZFQ7-F1
#
_entry.id   AF-A0A8A4ZFQ7-F1
#
_cell.length_a   1.000
_cell.length_b   1.000
_cell.length_c   1.000
_cell.angle_alpha   90.00
_cell.angle_beta   90.00
_cell.angle_gamma   90.00
#
_symmetry.space_group_name_H-M   'P 1'
#
loop_
_entity.id
_entity.type
_entity.pdbx_description
1 polymer ?
#
loop_
_entity_poly.entity_id
_entity_poly.type
_entity_poly.pdbx_seq_one_letter_code
_entity_poly.pdbx_strand_id
1 'polypeptide(L)'
;MNQLSAPDQLSAPDQLSARDLLLDGDPAADLARCLAQSGALAAAHDQLATVGDGVWAGAQRELASMATDFLDLDVASVAVAGFRKHRELVDAARRTRGTPESAVVPLGTRDFTVTQRPRIDLVLGGATIGAVQFELTVAVKVVGVAGVVRDGALVALEGGRCETTAKFSAAGVLLREKTVALDPHRTLTLGRPIPLGGGSPDDPPVRRSTRDAANRQAPARYAPTRYAPAGRARPDRDTAS
;
A
#
# COMPACT_ATOMS: atom_id res chain seq x y z
N MET A 1 -8.40 46.56 12.36
CA MET A 1 -8.35 45.39 13.27
C MET A 1 -8.53 44.15 12.43
N ASN A 2 -7.60 43.21 12.49
CA ASN A 2 -7.60 42.05 11.59
C ASN A 2 -8.66 41.03 12.00
N GLN A 3 -9.50 40.64 11.04
CA GLN A 3 -10.14 39.32 11.07
C GLN A 3 -9.05 38.29 10.78
N LEU A 4 -8.79 37.37 11.72
CA LEU A 4 -8.02 36.17 11.42
C LEU A 4 -8.97 35.19 10.72
N SER A 5 -8.82 35.04 9.40
CA SER A 5 -9.51 33.96 8.69
C SER A 5 -9.08 32.63 9.29
N ALA A 6 -10.05 31.79 9.64
CA ALA A 6 -9.78 30.37 9.85
C ALA A 6 -9.21 29.80 8.54
N PRO A 7 -8.19 28.93 8.57
CA PRO A 7 -7.74 28.25 7.37
C PRO A 7 -8.89 27.38 6.83
N ASP A 8 -9.11 27.46 5.52
CA ASP A 8 -10.10 26.64 4.81
C ASP A 8 -9.98 25.17 5.24
N GLN A 9 -11.14 24.53 5.46
CA GLN A 9 -11.18 23.08 5.54
C GLN A 9 -10.81 22.53 4.17
N LEU A 10 -9.59 21.99 4.08
CA LEU A 10 -9.02 21.46 2.85
C LEU A 10 -9.88 20.28 2.37
N SER A 11 -10.81 20.53 1.45
CA SER A 11 -11.55 19.50 0.73
C SER A 11 -10.56 18.48 0.18
N ALA A 12 -10.67 17.23 0.58
CA ALA A 12 -9.73 16.18 0.21
C ALA A 12 -9.73 16.01 -1.34
N PRO A 13 -8.60 16.30 -2.03
CA PRO A 13 -8.59 16.27 -3.49
C PRO A 13 -8.34 14.85 -4.03
N ASP A 14 -9.13 14.49 -5.03
CA ASP A 14 -8.92 13.43 -6.04
C ASP A 14 -8.17 12.16 -5.58
N GLN A 15 -8.90 11.27 -4.91
CA GLN A 15 -8.52 9.85 -4.84
C GLN A 15 -8.81 9.18 -6.19
N LEU A 16 -7.87 8.40 -6.72
CA LEU A 16 -8.05 7.65 -7.96
C LEU A 16 -8.08 6.15 -7.68
N SER A 17 -9.26 5.55 -7.74
CA SER A 17 -9.44 4.11 -7.64
C SER A 17 -9.30 3.40 -9.00
N ALA A 18 -9.14 2.09 -8.99
CA ALA A 18 -9.23 1.28 -10.20
C ALA A 18 -10.62 1.36 -10.85
N ARG A 19 -11.69 1.61 -10.07
CA ARG A 19 -13.05 1.87 -10.57
C ARG A 19 -13.08 3.12 -11.44
N ASP A 20 -12.59 4.25 -10.94
CA ASP A 20 -12.56 5.54 -11.67
C ASP A 20 -11.68 5.47 -12.94
N LEU A 21 -10.62 4.66 -12.88
CA LEU A 21 -9.75 4.46 -14.03
C LEU A 21 -10.37 3.55 -15.10
N LEU A 22 -11.13 2.51 -14.73
CA LEU A 22 -11.66 1.53 -15.68
C LEU A 22 -13.04 1.86 -16.25
N LEU A 23 -13.94 2.37 -15.41
CA LEU A 23 -15.37 2.49 -15.70
C LEU A 23 -15.77 3.97 -15.82
N ASP A 24 -16.74 4.24 -16.69
CA ASP A 24 -17.24 5.58 -16.97
C ASP A 24 -18.75 5.61 -16.73
N GLY A 25 -19.26 6.47 -15.84
CA GLY A 25 -20.69 6.56 -15.50
C GLY A 25 -21.10 5.63 -14.34
N ASP A 26 -22.20 4.88 -14.50
CA ASP A 26 -22.68 3.88 -13.52
C ASP A 26 -21.79 2.62 -13.57
N PRO A 27 -21.02 2.32 -12.50
CA PRO A 27 -20.06 1.21 -12.50
C PRO A 27 -20.71 -0.15 -12.68
N ALA A 28 -21.86 -0.39 -12.04
CA ALA A 28 -22.53 -1.69 -12.06
C ALA A 28 -23.21 -1.91 -13.42
N ALA A 29 -23.82 -0.87 -14.00
CA ALA A 29 -24.43 -0.95 -15.32
C ALA A 29 -23.39 -1.07 -16.45
N ASP A 30 -22.23 -0.42 -16.35
CA ASP A 30 -21.15 -0.59 -17.33
C ASP A 30 -20.56 -2.00 -17.26
N LEU A 31 -20.26 -2.49 -16.06
CA LEU A 31 -19.71 -3.82 -15.86
C LEU A 31 -20.69 -4.94 -16.24
N ALA A 32 -21.98 -4.80 -15.96
CA ALA A 32 -23.01 -5.74 -16.40
C ALA A 32 -23.05 -5.84 -17.93
N ARG A 33 -22.88 -4.71 -18.63
CA ARG A 33 -22.82 -4.66 -20.10
C ARG A 33 -21.58 -5.36 -20.65
N CYS A 34 -20.41 -5.11 -20.05
CA CYS A 34 -19.17 -5.81 -20.39
C CYS A 34 -19.31 -7.33 -20.17
N LEU A 35 -19.87 -7.77 -19.03
CA LEU A 35 -20.11 -9.18 -18.74
C LEU A 35 -21.03 -9.83 -19.78
N ALA A 36 -22.15 -9.19 -20.12
CA ALA A 36 -23.09 -9.69 -21.12
C ALA A 36 -22.49 -9.79 -22.53
N GLN A 37 -21.63 -8.83 -22.92
CA GLN A 37 -21.00 -8.79 -24.25
C GLN A 37 -19.76 -9.70 -24.37
N SER A 38 -19.06 -9.97 -23.27
CA SER A 38 -17.79 -10.71 -23.28
C SER A 38 -17.92 -12.22 -23.49
N GLY A 39 -19.09 -12.80 -23.23
CA GLY A 39 -19.26 -14.25 -23.17
C GLY A 39 -18.58 -14.93 -21.96
N ALA A 40 -17.97 -14.17 -21.04
CA ALA A 40 -17.28 -14.68 -19.84
C ALA A 40 -18.16 -15.58 -18.93
N LEU A 41 -19.48 -15.49 -19.10
CA LEU A 41 -20.48 -16.20 -18.32
C LEU A 41 -21.22 -17.29 -19.11
N ALA A 42 -20.79 -17.63 -20.33
CA ALA A 42 -21.49 -18.58 -21.21
C ALA A 42 -21.74 -19.95 -20.54
N ALA A 43 -20.74 -20.53 -19.86
CA ALA A 43 -20.91 -21.81 -19.18
C ALA A 43 -21.95 -21.76 -18.04
N ALA A 44 -22.06 -20.63 -17.34
CA ALA A 44 -23.10 -20.43 -16.32
C ALA A 44 -24.47 -20.15 -16.93
N HIS A 45 -24.52 -19.47 -18.08
CA HIS A 45 -25.74 -19.26 -18.86
C HIS A 45 -26.33 -20.59 -19.33
N ASP A 46 -25.52 -21.47 -19.89
CA ASP A 46 -25.97 -22.78 -20.42
C ASP A 46 -26.55 -23.66 -19.29
N GLN A 47 -25.99 -23.61 -18.09
CA GLN A 47 -26.53 -24.26 -16.89
C GLN A 47 -27.85 -23.63 -16.41
N LEU A 48 -28.05 -22.33 -16.65
CA LEU A 48 -29.22 -21.54 -16.26
C LEU A 48 -30.25 -21.35 -17.37
N ALA A 49 -30.06 -21.94 -18.55
CA ALA A 49 -30.97 -21.83 -19.71
C ALA A 49 -32.40 -22.31 -19.39
N THR A 50 -32.58 -23.10 -18.33
CA THR A 50 -33.88 -23.56 -17.81
C THR A 50 -34.64 -22.50 -17.00
N VAL A 51 -33.99 -21.42 -16.57
CA VAL A 51 -34.52 -20.43 -15.61
C VAL A 51 -34.97 -19.11 -16.29
N GLY A 52 -34.66 -18.95 -17.59
CA GLY A 52 -35.15 -17.89 -18.46
C GLY A 52 -34.36 -16.57 -18.41
N ASP A 53 -34.32 -15.89 -19.56
CA ASP A 53 -33.47 -14.72 -19.84
C ASP A 53 -33.63 -13.57 -18.81
N GLY A 54 -34.83 -13.37 -18.28
CA GLY A 54 -35.10 -12.34 -17.27
C GLY A 54 -34.40 -12.59 -15.93
N VAL A 55 -34.33 -13.86 -15.49
CA VAL A 55 -33.61 -14.26 -14.27
C VAL A 55 -32.11 -14.14 -14.51
N TRP A 56 -31.64 -14.54 -15.70
CA TRP A 56 -30.24 -14.40 -16.09
C TRP A 56 -29.78 -12.94 -16.13
N ALA A 57 -30.54 -12.05 -16.76
CA ALA A 57 -30.26 -10.62 -16.77
C ALA A 57 -30.34 -9.97 -15.38
N GLY A 58 -31.06 -10.59 -14.42
CA GLY A 58 -30.99 -10.23 -13.00
C GLY A 58 -29.66 -10.65 -12.37
N ALA A 59 -29.30 -11.93 -12.51
CA ALA A 59 -28.05 -12.49 -11.97
C ALA A 59 -26.79 -11.78 -12.51
N GLN A 60 -26.77 -11.39 -13.78
CA GLN A 60 -25.68 -10.62 -14.38
C GLN A 60 -25.51 -9.23 -13.74
N ARG A 61 -26.61 -8.55 -13.38
CA ARG A 61 -26.57 -7.24 -12.71
C ARG A 61 -26.12 -7.36 -11.25
N GLU A 62 -26.60 -8.36 -10.53
CA GLU A 62 -26.16 -8.65 -9.16
C GLU A 62 -24.66 -8.99 -9.12
N LEU A 63 -24.22 -9.87 -10.02
CA LEU A 63 -22.80 -10.22 -10.18
C LEU A 63 -21.94 -9.00 -10.51
N ALA A 64 -22.41 -8.10 -11.38
CA ALA A 64 -21.72 -6.86 -11.69
C ALA A 64 -21.62 -5.94 -10.46
N SER A 65 -22.70 -5.79 -9.69
CA SER A 65 -22.69 -4.98 -8.46
C SER A 65 -21.68 -5.52 -7.45
N MET A 66 -21.66 -6.82 -7.19
CA MET A 66 -20.66 -7.45 -6.31
C MET A 66 -19.23 -7.30 -6.87
N ALA A 67 -19.07 -7.42 -8.18
CA ALA A 67 -17.75 -7.29 -8.82
C ALA A 67 -17.23 -5.84 -8.84
N THR A 68 -18.09 -4.82 -8.72
CA THR A 68 -17.62 -3.43 -8.59
C THR A 68 -16.90 -3.13 -7.28
N ASP A 69 -17.15 -3.87 -6.21
CA ASP A 69 -16.45 -3.72 -4.93
C ASP A 69 -14.98 -4.15 -5.03
N PHE A 70 -14.68 -5.08 -5.95
CA PHE A 70 -13.29 -5.45 -6.25
C PHE A 70 -12.50 -4.32 -6.90
N LEU A 71 -13.17 -3.27 -7.42
CA LEU A 71 -12.52 -2.14 -8.08
C LEU A 71 -12.17 -0.98 -7.13
N ASP A 72 -12.50 -1.08 -5.83
CA ASP A 72 -12.12 -0.14 -4.77
C ASP A 72 -10.62 -0.17 -4.39
N LEU A 73 -9.77 -0.66 -5.30
CA LEU A 73 -8.32 -0.64 -5.12
C LEU A 73 -7.77 0.77 -5.41
N ASP A 74 -7.28 1.44 -4.37
CA ASP A 74 -6.54 2.71 -4.46
C ASP A 74 -5.23 2.52 -5.25
N VAL A 75 -5.15 3.14 -6.43
CA VAL A 75 -4.00 3.09 -7.33
C VAL A 75 -2.75 3.72 -6.67
N ALA A 76 -2.93 4.79 -5.90
CA ALA A 76 -1.83 5.47 -5.25
C ALA A 76 -1.23 4.59 -4.14
N SER A 77 -2.06 3.86 -3.39
CA SER A 77 -1.60 2.84 -2.44
C SER A 77 -0.81 1.71 -3.11
N VAL A 78 -1.16 1.29 -4.34
CA VAL A 78 -0.39 0.29 -5.10
C VAL A 78 1.01 0.80 -5.44
N ALA A 79 1.12 2.01 -5.99
CA ALA A 79 2.41 2.63 -6.29
C ALA A 79 3.30 2.74 -5.05
N VAL A 80 2.72 3.13 -3.92
CA VAL A 80 3.44 3.34 -2.66
C VAL A 80 3.82 2.04 -1.96
N ALA A 81 3.01 0.99 -2.05
CA ALA A 81 3.34 -0.32 -1.49
C ALA A 81 4.71 -0.84 -2.01
N GLY A 82 5.00 -0.57 -3.29
CA GLY A 82 6.29 -0.90 -3.91
C GLY A 82 7.49 -0.13 -3.34
N PHE A 83 7.27 1.07 -2.79
CA PHE A 83 8.32 1.90 -2.19
C PHE A 83 8.56 1.63 -0.68
N ARG A 84 7.74 0.80 0.00
CA ARG A 84 7.86 0.53 1.46
C ARG A 84 9.22 -0.05 1.90
N LYS A 85 10.00 -0.62 0.99
CA LYS A 85 11.36 -1.15 1.26
C LYS A 85 12.49 -0.14 0.95
N HIS A 86 12.16 1.06 0.51
CA HIS A 86 13.15 2.08 0.13
C HIS A 86 13.74 2.72 1.40
N ARG A 87 15.05 2.53 1.62
CA ARG A 87 15.74 2.98 2.85
C ARG A 87 15.55 4.46 3.13
N GLU A 88 15.66 5.30 2.10
CA GLU A 88 15.56 6.76 2.26
C GLU A 88 14.17 7.21 2.73
N LEU A 89 13.10 6.50 2.33
CA LEU A 89 11.75 6.71 2.86
C LEU A 89 11.63 6.26 4.32
N VAL A 90 12.23 5.11 4.69
CA VAL A 90 12.24 4.63 6.08
C VAL A 90 13.03 5.59 6.99
N ASP A 91 14.14 6.16 6.50
CA ASP A 91 14.95 7.11 7.26
C ASP A 91 14.33 8.52 7.30
N ALA A 92 13.62 8.96 6.26
CA ALA A 92 12.74 10.13 6.30
C ALA A 92 11.57 9.94 7.29
N ALA A 93 10.97 8.75 7.32
CA ALA A 93 9.91 8.41 8.26
C ALA A 93 10.41 8.42 9.72
N ARG A 94 11.64 7.94 9.96
CA ARG A 94 12.27 8.02 11.29
C ARG A 94 12.55 9.45 11.73
N ARG A 95 12.92 10.35 10.81
CA ARG A 95 13.20 11.78 11.10
C ARG A 95 11.95 12.61 11.33
N THR A 96 10.86 12.34 10.60
CA THR A 96 9.61 13.11 10.67
C THR A 96 8.64 12.65 11.76
N ARG A 97 8.88 11.48 12.38
CA ARG A 97 7.95 10.91 13.38
C ARG A 97 7.91 11.75 14.65
N GLY A 98 6.72 12.24 15.01
CA GLY A 98 6.52 13.13 16.14
C GLY A 98 7.07 14.55 15.93
N THR A 99 7.38 14.94 14.69
CA THR A 99 7.72 16.33 14.33
C THR A 99 6.68 16.88 13.34
N PRO A 100 6.45 18.21 13.29
CA PRO A 100 5.54 18.81 12.31
C PRO A 100 6.16 18.91 10.91
N GLU A 101 7.42 18.48 10.74
CA GLU A 101 8.16 18.63 9.49
C GLU A 101 7.77 17.55 8.47
N SER A 102 7.77 17.92 7.20
CA SER A 102 7.71 16.99 6.07
C SER A 102 9.10 16.80 5.45
N ALA A 103 9.33 15.61 4.88
CA ALA A 103 10.56 15.29 4.16
C ALA A 103 10.21 14.78 2.77
N VAL A 104 10.84 15.38 1.75
CA VAL A 104 10.72 14.98 0.34
C VAL A 104 11.88 14.04 0.00
N VAL A 105 11.59 12.89 -0.61
CA VAL A 105 12.58 11.85 -0.94
C VAL A 105 12.47 11.47 -2.42
N PRO A 106 13.53 11.60 -3.25
CA PRO A 106 13.49 11.17 -4.65
C PRO A 106 13.42 9.64 -4.75
N LEU A 107 12.50 9.11 -5.56
CA LEU A 107 12.22 7.67 -5.63
C LEU A 107 12.74 6.96 -6.89
N GLY A 108 13.24 7.74 -7.86
CA GLY A 108 13.80 7.24 -9.12
C GLY A 108 12.74 6.71 -10.09
N THR A 109 13.15 5.77 -10.95
CA THR A 109 12.26 5.10 -11.91
C THR A 109 11.97 3.68 -11.46
N ARG A 110 10.68 3.31 -11.37
CA ARG A 110 10.21 1.99 -10.93
C ARG A 110 8.90 1.61 -11.61
N ASP A 111 8.74 0.31 -11.84
CA ASP A 111 7.50 -0.31 -12.25
C ASP A 111 6.95 -1.17 -11.09
N PHE A 112 5.63 -1.14 -10.93
CA PHE A 112 4.89 -1.86 -9.89
C PHE A 112 3.72 -2.61 -10.52
N THR A 113 3.39 -3.79 -10.00
CA THR A 113 2.22 -4.54 -10.42
C THR A 113 1.59 -5.23 -9.23
N VAL A 114 0.27 -5.07 -9.09
CA VAL A 114 -0.56 -5.81 -8.13
C VAL A 114 -1.64 -6.52 -8.90
N THR A 115 -1.82 -7.80 -8.61
CA THR A 115 -2.88 -8.65 -9.17
C THR A 115 -3.66 -9.27 -8.03
N GLN A 116 -4.99 -9.13 -8.06
CA GLN A 116 -5.90 -9.80 -7.13
C GLN A 116 -6.88 -10.69 -7.91
N ARG A 117 -7.28 -11.80 -7.28
CA ARG A 117 -8.11 -12.84 -7.90
C ARG A 117 -9.35 -13.17 -7.06
N PRO A 118 -10.29 -12.21 -6.88
CA PRO A 118 -11.53 -12.47 -6.16
C PRO A 118 -12.46 -13.40 -6.95
N ARG A 119 -13.28 -14.16 -6.22
CA ARG A 119 -14.18 -15.17 -6.77
C ARG A 119 -15.58 -14.95 -6.21
N ILE A 120 -16.59 -15.07 -7.08
CA ILE A 120 -18.00 -15.07 -6.69
C ILE A 120 -18.58 -16.44 -7.05
N ASP A 121 -19.14 -17.15 -6.07
CA ASP A 121 -19.87 -18.39 -6.31
C ASP A 121 -21.32 -18.07 -6.70
N LEU A 122 -21.83 -18.74 -7.73
CA LEU A 122 -23.21 -18.59 -8.20
C LEU A 122 -24.07 -19.66 -7.52
N VAL A 123 -25.16 -19.24 -6.87
CA VAL A 123 -26.03 -20.11 -6.08
C VAL A 123 -27.49 -19.96 -6.54
N LEU A 124 -28.16 -21.08 -6.79
CA LEU A 124 -29.59 -21.14 -7.10
C LEU A 124 -30.28 -22.14 -6.18
N GLY A 125 -31.35 -21.74 -5.50
CA GLY A 125 -32.09 -22.63 -4.59
C GLY A 125 -31.26 -23.17 -3.42
N GLY A 126 -30.16 -22.50 -3.05
CA GLY A 126 -29.21 -22.96 -2.03
C GLY A 126 -28.12 -23.92 -2.54
N ALA A 127 -28.14 -24.31 -3.82
CA ALA A 127 -27.08 -25.11 -4.45
C ALA A 127 -26.11 -24.22 -5.24
N THR A 128 -24.80 -24.40 -5.05
CA THR A 128 -23.78 -23.76 -5.90
C THR A 128 -23.83 -24.39 -7.30
N ILE A 129 -24.19 -23.59 -8.29
CA ILE A 129 -24.31 -24.02 -9.70
C ILE A 129 -23.01 -23.78 -10.48
N GLY A 130 -22.21 -22.80 -10.06
CA GLY A 130 -20.94 -22.46 -10.70
C GLY A 130 -20.20 -21.37 -9.92
N ALA A 131 -19.13 -20.84 -10.50
CA ALA A 131 -18.41 -19.71 -9.92
C ALA A 131 -17.70 -18.90 -10.99
N VAL A 132 -17.57 -17.60 -10.75
CA VAL A 132 -16.88 -16.65 -11.63
C VAL A 132 -15.60 -16.21 -10.94
N GLN A 133 -14.47 -16.58 -11.53
CA GLN A 133 -13.16 -16.10 -11.12
C GLN A 133 -12.89 -14.77 -11.82
N PHE A 134 -12.70 -13.70 -11.05
CA PHE A 134 -12.25 -12.42 -11.56
C PHE A 134 -10.75 -12.26 -11.40
N GLU A 135 -10.15 -11.39 -12.19
CA GLU A 135 -8.80 -10.87 -11.96
C GLU A 135 -8.77 -9.37 -12.23
N LEU A 136 -8.34 -8.59 -11.23
CA LEU A 136 -7.92 -7.19 -11.40
C LEU A 136 -6.40 -7.15 -11.33
N THR A 137 -5.77 -6.63 -12.39
CA THR A 137 -4.33 -6.32 -12.41
C THR A 137 -4.17 -4.82 -12.60
N VAL A 138 -3.44 -4.16 -11.69
CA VAL A 138 -3.04 -2.75 -11.78
C VAL A 138 -1.53 -2.69 -11.88
N ALA A 139 -1.03 -2.13 -12.98
CA ALA A 139 0.38 -1.84 -13.19
C ALA A 139 0.60 -0.33 -13.15
N VAL A 140 1.60 0.12 -12.38
CA VAL A 140 1.96 1.54 -12.26
C VAL A 140 3.44 1.70 -12.58
N LYS A 141 3.73 2.51 -13.60
CA LYS A 141 5.06 2.91 -14.02
C LYS A 141 5.33 4.35 -13.57
N VAL A 142 6.44 4.54 -12.87
CA VAL A 142 6.76 5.76 -12.15
C VAL A 142 8.14 6.24 -12.58
N VAL A 143 8.25 7.47 -13.06
CA VAL A 143 9.49 8.06 -13.60
C VAL A 143 9.78 9.39 -12.93
N GLY A 144 10.89 9.47 -12.18
CA GLY A 144 11.43 10.75 -11.68
C GLY A 144 10.57 11.43 -10.61
N VAL A 145 9.80 10.66 -9.83
CA VAL A 145 8.93 11.21 -8.78
C VAL A 145 9.66 11.30 -7.43
N ALA A 146 9.14 12.15 -6.56
CA ALA A 146 9.50 12.18 -5.14
C ALA A 146 8.31 11.79 -4.25
N GLY A 147 8.60 11.24 -3.07
CA GLY A 147 7.62 10.93 -2.04
C GLY A 147 7.66 11.94 -0.89
N VAL A 148 6.49 12.41 -0.46
CA VAL A 148 6.33 13.29 0.69
C VAL A 148 6.03 12.44 1.93
N VAL A 149 6.93 12.47 2.91
CA VAL A 149 6.80 11.79 4.20
C VAL A 149 6.47 12.82 5.29
N ARG A 150 5.48 12.52 6.14
CA ARG A 150 5.07 13.34 7.28
C ARG A 150 4.65 12.43 8.44
N ASP A 151 5.06 12.73 9.66
CA ASP A 151 4.82 11.93 10.88
C ASP A 151 5.09 10.42 10.71
N GLY A 152 6.17 10.06 10.03
CA GLY A 152 6.54 8.66 9.83
C GLY A 152 5.70 7.87 8.81
N ALA A 153 4.79 8.51 8.10
CA ALA A 153 4.01 7.92 7.02
C ALA A 153 4.27 8.62 5.67
N LEU A 154 4.22 7.88 4.56
CA LEU A 154 4.10 8.53 3.25
C LEU A 154 2.68 9.08 3.11
N VAL A 155 2.56 10.31 2.59
CA VAL A 155 1.26 11.01 2.44
C VAL A 155 0.97 11.46 1.02
N ALA A 156 1.98 11.63 0.16
CA ALA A 156 1.79 11.98 -1.25
C ALA A 156 2.99 11.56 -2.14
N LEU A 157 2.76 11.57 -3.46
CA LEU A 157 3.79 11.55 -4.50
C LEU A 157 3.74 12.86 -5.31
N GLU A 158 4.91 13.42 -5.63
CA GLU A 158 5.06 14.73 -6.29
C GLU A 158 6.12 14.71 -7.40
N GLY A 159 5.83 15.41 -8.50
CA GLY A 159 6.72 15.59 -9.65
C GLY A 159 6.96 14.33 -10.48
N GLY A 160 7.48 14.47 -11.69
CA GLY A 160 7.81 13.35 -12.60
C GLY A 160 6.66 12.95 -13.53
N ARG A 161 6.59 11.67 -13.91
CA ARG A 161 5.50 11.09 -14.71
C ARG A 161 5.06 9.76 -14.12
N CYS A 162 3.75 9.56 -14.04
CA CYS A 162 3.15 8.29 -13.66
C CYS A 162 2.27 7.77 -14.82
N GLU A 163 2.34 6.48 -15.11
CA GLU A 163 1.49 5.81 -16.09
C GLU A 163 0.86 4.60 -15.41
N THR A 164 -0.47 4.59 -15.32
CA THR A 164 -1.23 3.50 -14.69
C THR A 164 -2.02 2.75 -15.76
N THR A 165 -1.85 1.44 -15.82
CA THR A 165 -2.70 0.53 -16.60
C THR A 165 -3.46 -0.37 -15.64
N ALA A 166 -4.80 -0.34 -15.70
CA ALA A 166 -5.63 -1.34 -15.05
C ALA A 166 -6.26 -2.27 -16.10
N LYS A 167 -6.37 -3.55 -15.74
CA LYS A 167 -7.01 -4.62 -16.52
C LYS A 167 -7.96 -5.38 -15.61
N PHE A 168 -9.21 -5.55 -16.02
CA PHE A 168 -10.20 -6.35 -15.31
C PHE A 168 -10.76 -7.44 -16.21
N SER A 169 -10.82 -8.66 -15.70
CA SER A 169 -11.25 -9.86 -16.43
C SER A 169 -12.13 -10.76 -15.59
N ALA A 170 -12.97 -11.57 -16.25
CA ALA A 170 -13.78 -12.61 -15.64
C ALA A 170 -13.64 -13.91 -16.45
N ALA A 171 -13.48 -15.04 -15.77
CA ALA A 171 -13.25 -16.36 -16.37
C ALA A 171 -12.10 -16.40 -17.41
N GLY A 172 -11.09 -15.53 -17.26
CA GLY A 172 -9.97 -15.38 -18.21
C GLY A 172 -10.27 -14.48 -19.42
N VAL A 173 -11.49 -13.96 -19.57
CA VAL A 173 -11.87 -13.02 -20.62
C VAL A 173 -11.68 -11.58 -20.13
N LEU A 174 -10.93 -10.78 -20.87
CA LEU A 174 -10.74 -9.35 -20.59
C LEU A 174 -12.07 -8.59 -20.76
N LEU A 175 -12.55 -7.96 -19.69
CA LEU A 175 -13.77 -7.15 -19.70
C LEU A 175 -13.46 -5.68 -20.01
N ARG A 176 -12.36 -5.16 -19.44
CA ARG A 176 -11.95 -3.76 -19.58
C ARG A 176 -10.44 -3.61 -19.36
N GLU A 177 -9.83 -2.73 -20.14
CA GLU A 177 -8.47 -2.25 -19.96
C GLU A 177 -8.45 -0.74 -20.21
N LYS A 178 -7.73 0.01 -19.38
CA LYS A 178 -7.53 1.46 -19.56
C LYS A 178 -6.14 1.83 -19.05
N THR A 179 -5.44 2.67 -19.81
CA THR A 179 -4.14 3.24 -19.45
C THR A 179 -4.28 4.75 -19.37
N VAL A 180 -3.81 5.33 -18.27
CA VAL A 180 -3.86 6.77 -18.00
C VAL A 180 -2.48 7.26 -17.60
N ALA A 181 -1.98 8.26 -18.32
CA ALA A 181 -0.85 9.06 -17.88
C ALA A 181 -1.33 10.06 -16.82
N LEU A 182 -0.89 9.87 -15.58
CA LEU A 182 -1.12 10.79 -14.48
C LEU A 182 0.05 11.76 -14.41
N ASP A 183 -0.26 13.04 -14.23
CA ASP A 183 0.74 14.09 -14.02
C ASP A 183 0.91 14.38 -12.51
N PRO A 184 1.92 13.80 -11.84
CA PRO A 184 2.21 14.06 -10.43
C PRO A 184 2.72 15.48 -10.15
N HIS A 185 2.82 16.38 -11.14
CA HIS A 185 2.87 17.82 -10.86
C HIS A 185 1.57 18.34 -10.22
N ARG A 186 0.48 17.56 -10.26
CA ARG A 186 -0.61 17.64 -9.29
C ARG A 186 -0.37 16.58 -8.21
N THR A 187 -0.17 17.02 -6.97
CA THR A 187 0.16 16.17 -5.81
C THR A 187 -0.81 14.98 -5.70
N LEU A 188 -0.31 13.76 -5.96
CA LEU A 188 -1.11 12.55 -5.83
C LEU A 188 -1.22 12.22 -4.34
N THR A 189 -2.35 12.59 -3.74
CA THR A 189 -2.62 12.42 -2.31
C THR A 189 -3.05 10.98 -2.03
N LEU A 190 -2.50 10.38 -0.97
CA LEU A 190 -2.87 9.01 -0.57
C LEU A 190 -4.15 9.02 0.26
N GLY A 191 -5.11 8.15 -0.09
CA GLY A 191 -6.38 8.05 0.65
C GLY A 191 -6.23 7.64 2.11
N ARG A 192 -5.13 6.94 2.44
CA ARG A 192 -4.66 6.69 3.81
C ARG A 192 -3.14 6.85 3.89
N PRO A 193 -2.58 7.51 4.92
CA PRO A 193 -1.14 7.55 5.13
C PRO A 193 -0.57 6.14 5.29
N ILE A 194 0.51 5.81 4.57
CA ILE A 194 1.08 4.45 4.60
C ILE A 194 2.24 4.39 5.60
N PRO A 195 2.15 3.55 6.67
CA PRO A 195 3.22 3.40 7.64
C PRO A 195 4.48 2.77 7.03
N LEU A 196 5.60 3.48 7.16
CA LEU A 196 6.91 3.06 6.66
C LEU A 196 7.75 2.31 7.71
N GLY A 197 7.15 1.97 8.86
CA GLY A 197 7.71 1.06 9.86
C GLY A 197 6.88 -0.22 9.97
N GLY A 198 7.54 -1.37 10.13
CA GLY A 198 6.92 -2.70 10.13
C GLY A 198 6.14 -3.10 11.38
N GLY A 199 5.39 -2.17 11.99
CA GLY A 199 4.38 -2.48 13.01
C GLY A 199 3.01 -2.62 12.35
N SER A 200 2.20 -3.58 12.79
CA SER A 200 0.76 -3.59 12.52
C SER A 200 0.12 -2.32 13.12
N PRO A 201 -1.00 -1.79 12.59
CA PRO A 201 -1.77 -0.76 13.30
C PRO A 201 -2.24 -1.20 14.71
N ASP A 202 -2.26 -2.51 14.99
CA ASP A 202 -2.53 -3.10 16.31
C ASP A 202 -1.29 -3.25 17.23
N ASP A 203 -0.09 -2.90 16.77
CA ASP A 203 1.13 -3.07 17.59
C ASP A 203 1.18 -1.96 18.67
N PRO A 204 1.00 -2.29 19.97
CA PRO A 204 0.85 -1.28 21.01
C PRO A 204 2.15 -0.46 21.12
N PRO A 205 2.06 0.85 21.41
CA PRO A 205 3.24 1.70 21.46
C PRO A 205 4.21 1.15 22.52
N VAL A 206 5.37 0.68 22.06
CA VAL A 206 6.46 0.22 22.92
C VAL A 206 6.89 1.40 23.79
N ARG A 207 6.30 1.47 25.00
CA ARG A 207 6.68 2.44 26.01
C ARG A 207 8.14 2.18 26.34
N ARG A 208 9.03 3.07 25.87
CA ARG A 208 10.40 3.15 26.36
C ARG A 208 10.31 3.33 27.86
N SER A 209 10.54 2.26 28.61
CA SER A 209 10.46 2.34 30.06
C SER A 209 11.56 3.30 30.53
N THR A 210 11.19 4.31 31.29
CA THR A 210 12.12 5.28 31.89
C THR A 210 13.02 4.67 32.96
N ARG A 211 13.02 3.32 33.09
CA ARG A 211 13.76 2.56 34.09
C ARG A 211 15.26 2.46 33.79
N ASP A 212 15.67 2.55 32.52
CA ASP A 212 17.10 2.57 32.14
C ASP A 212 17.82 3.90 32.44
N ALA A 213 17.07 4.98 32.71
CA ALA A 213 17.66 6.26 33.09
C ALA A 213 18.08 6.31 34.58
N ALA A 214 17.61 5.37 35.41
CA ALA A 214 17.79 5.41 36.86
C ALA A 214 19.07 4.73 37.37
N ASN A 215 19.85 4.05 36.52
CA ASN A 215 21.04 3.28 36.92
C ASN A 215 22.38 3.90 36.44
N ARG A 216 22.44 5.24 36.30
CA ARG A 216 23.71 5.95 36.14
C ARG A 216 23.76 7.13 37.12
N GLN A 217 24.80 7.09 37.96
CA GLN A 217 25.27 8.15 38.88
C GLN A 217 24.56 8.27 40.24
N ALA A 218 25.17 7.62 41.26
CA ALA A 218 25.56 8.31 42.50
C ALA A 218 26.89 7.68 43.04
N PRO A 219 27.83 8.46 43.64
CA PRO A 219 29.17 7.98 44.01
C PRO A 219 29.41 7.86 45.53
N ALA A 220 30.44 7.11 45.97
CA ALA A 220 31.35 7.51 47.08
C ALA A 220 32.46 6.49 47.47
N ARG A 221 33.73 6.96 47.42
CA ARG A 221 34.80 6.85 48.46
C ARG A 221 35.49 5.49 48.82
N TYR A 222 36.77 5.40 48.42
CA TYR A 222 37.99 4.95 49.16
C TYR A 222 37.85 3.90 50.29
N ALA A 223 38.40 2.67 50.21
CA ALA A 223 39.83 2.24 50.26
C ALA A 223 40.48 2.28 51.67
N PRO A 224 41.59 1.56 52.00
CA PRO A 224 42.45 0.66 51.19
C PRO A 224 42.78 -0.72 51.86
N THR A 225 43.54 -1.60 51.18
CA THR A 225 44.63 -2.42 51.80
C THR A 225 45.67 -2.83 50.74
N ARG A 226 46.92 -2.99 51.17
CA ARG A 226 48.15 -3.18 50.38
C ARG A 226 48.32 -4.59 49.83
N TYR A 227 48.86 -4.74 48.61
CA TYR A 227 50.15 -5.42 48.41
C TYR A 227 50.78 -5.04 47.05
N ALA A 228 52.12 -4.96 47.02
CA ALA A 228 52.97 -4.75 45.85
C ALA A 228 54.39 -5.27 46.22
N PRO A 229 55.35 -5.34 45.29
CA PRO A 229 55.29 -5.96 43.97
C PRO A 229 56.44 -6.98 43.76
N ALA A 230 56.38 -7.78 42.70
CA ALA A 230 57.54 -8.44 42.09
C ALA A 230 57.19 -8.76 40.62
N GLY A 231 58.08 -8.66 39.63
CA GLY A 231 59.45 -8.16 39.56
C GLY A 231 59.92 -8.31 38.10
N ARG A 232 60.68 -7.36 37.55
CA ARG A 232 61.14 -7.44 36.14
C ARG A 232 62.34 -8.39 36.00
N ALA A 233 62.36 -9.22 34.95
CA ALA A 233 63.60 -9.58 34.22
C ALA A 233 63.31 -10.26 32.85
N ARG A 234 63.89 -9.71 31.78
CA ARG A 234 64.60 -10.44 30.69
C ARG A 234 66.11 -10.42 31.06
N PRO A 235 67.05 -11.17 30.43
CA PRO A 235 66.97 -12.01 29.21
C PRO A 235 67.31 -13.50 29.56
N ASP A 236 67.95 -14.41 28.81
CA ASP A 236 68.62 -14.37 27.48
C ASP A 236 68.76 -15.77 26.82
N ARG A 237 69.26 -15.77 25.57
CA ARG A 237 70.10 -16.75 24.81
C ARG A 237 70.02 -18.29 24.97
N ASP A 238 70.19 -18.92 23.78
CA ASP A 238 70.84 -20.21 23.44
C ASP A 238 70.42 -21.48 24.22
N THR A 239 70.16 -22.65 23.62
CA THR A 239 70.94 -23.34 22.57
C THR A 239 70.13 -24.55 22.02
N ALA A 240 70.50 -25.05 20.84
CA ALA A 240 70.32 -26.41 20.29
C ALA A 240 69.26 -27.38 20.89
N SER A 241 68.37 -27.90 20.03
CA SER A 241 68.64 -29.19 19.36
C SER A 241 67.78 -29.40 18.12
#